data_AF-C7J4J8-F1
#
_entry.id   AF-C7J4J8-F1
#
_cell.length_a   1.000
_cell.length_b   1.000
_cell.length_c   1.000
_cell.angle_alpha   90.00
_cell.angle_beta   90.00
_cell.angle_gamma   90.00
#
_symmetry.space_group_name_H-M   'P 1'
#
loop_
_entity.id
_entity.type
_entity.pdbx_description
1 polymer ?
#
loop_
_entity_poly.entity_id
_entity_poly.type
_entity_poly.pdbx_seq_one_letter_code
_entity_poly.pdbx_strand_id
1 'polypeptide(L)'
;NQCFQGEVSCSSGCICYKPSDWESMDICLNFLQKVEINNLSGAEYEICFVKRLLTWAPVLKMITVMFGPSVTVSEEVCQELLSFSRRCSPGICMEIYLHGNRAKVMYRAVNLKRPRDD
;
A
#
# COMPACT_ATOMS: atom_id res chain seq x y z
N ASN A 1 -28.44 10.15 -25.24
CA ASN A 1 -27.92 11.44 -25.76
C ASN A 1 -26.85 11.92 -24.79
N GLN A 2 -25.60 11.57 -25.08
CA GLN A 2 -24.64 12.45 -25.77
C GLN A 2 -24.09 13.49 -24.79
N CYS A 3 -22.86 13.25 -24.30
CA CYS A 3 -22.06 14.29 -23.69
C CYS A 3 -21.80 15.36 -24.75
N PHE A 4 -22.34 16.56 -24.52
CA PHE A 4 -22.00 17.73 -25.29
C PHE A 4 -20.49 17.97 -25.19
N GLN A 5 -19.83 18.10 -26.35
CA GLN A 5 -18.50 18.67 -26.46
C GLN A 5 -18.58 20.14 -26.03
N GLY A 6 -18.28 20.38 -24.76
CA GLY A 6 -17.90 21.69 -24.25
C GLY A 6 -16.68 21.49 -23.38
N GLU A 7 -15.58 22.18 -23.68
CA GLU A 7 -14.39 22.22 -22.83
C GLU A 7 -14.78 22.85 -21.48
N VAL A 8 -15.26 22.03 -20.55
CA VAL A 8 -15.44 22.41 -19.15
C VAL A 8 -14.22 21.89 -18.42
N SER A 9 -13.32 22.80 -18.07
CA SER A 9 -12.21 22.48 -17.16
C SER A 9 -12.80 21.93 -15.88
N CYS A 10 -12.49 20.68 -15.58
CA CYS A 10 -12.99 20.01 -14.39
C CYS A 10 -12.55 20.76 -13.12
N SER A 11 -13.46 20.97 -12.18
CA SER A 11 -13.13 21.52 -10.87
C SER A 11 -12.13 20.64 -10.14
N SER A 12 -11.26 21.23 -9.30
CA SER A 12 -10.38 20.45 -8.43
C SER A 12 -11.22 19.47 -7.58
N GLY A 13 -10.92 18.18 -7.66
CA GLY A 13 -11.68 17.11 -7.00
C GLY A 13 -12.74 16.40 -7.85
N CYS A 14 -12.88 16.75 -9.14
CA CYS A 14 -13.75 16.00 -10.04
C CYS A 14 -13.30 14.53 -10.15
N ILE A 15 -14.27 13.61 -10.15
CA ILE A 15 -14.07 12.17 -10.33
C ILE A 15 -14.32 11.71 -11.77
N CYS A 16 -14.42 12.65 -12.70
CA CYS A 16 -14.77 12.43 -14.11
C CYS A 16 -13.81 11.46 -14.84
N TYR A 17 -12.59 11.32 -14.32
CA TYR A 17 -11.56 10.42 -14.83
C TYR A 17 -11.37 9.15 -13.99
N LYS A 18 -12.10 9.00 -12.86
CA LYS A 18 -12.03 7.76 -12.08
C LYS A 18 -12.84 6.69 -12.80
N PRO A 19 -12.25 5.54 -13.16
CA PRO A 19 -13.02 4.38 -13.61
C PRO A 19 -14.07 4.05 -12.55
N SER A 20 -15.34 3.85 -12.91
CA SER A 20 -16.42 3.63 -11.93
C SER A 20 -16.23 2.38 -11.04
N ASP A 21 -15.28 1.51 -11.41
CA ASP A 21 -14.95 0.23 -10.82
C ASP A 21 -13.50 0.15 -10.32
N TRP A 22 -12.79 1.28 -10.18
CA TRP A 22 -11.39 1.29 -9.75
C TRP A 22 -11.16 0.64 -8.38
N GLU A 23 -12.17 0.69 -7.50
CA GLU A 23 -12.13 0.01 -6.20
C GLU A 23 -12.30 -1.51 -6.30
N SER A 24 -12.78 -2.05 -7.42
CA SER A 24 -12.90 -3.48 -7.68
C SER A 24 -11.96 -3.98 -8.78
N MET A 25 -11.16 -3.10 -9.38
CA MET A 25 -10.19 -3.48 -10.39
C MET A 25 -9.07 -4.32 -9.78
N ASP A 26 -8.96 -5.56 -10.26
CA ASP A 26 -7.78 -6.39 -10.04
C ASP A 26 -6.68 -5.97 -11.00
N ILE A 27 -5.84 -5.04 -10.53
CA ILE A 27 -4.62 -4.64 -11.21
C ILE A 27 -3.59 -5.75 -11.00
N CYS A 28 -2.92 -6.19 -12.07
CA CYS A 28 -1.87 -7.20 -11.97
C CYS A 28 -0.50 -6.63 -12.33
N LEU A 29 0.32 -6.39 -11.31
CA LEU A 29 1.67 -5.83 -11.41
C LEU A 29 2.71 -6.95 -11.49
N ASN A 30 2.65 -7.72 -12.58
CA ASN A 30 3.35 -8.99 -12.79
C ASN A 30 4.89 -8.96 -12.65
N PHE A 31 5.51 -7.78 -12.72
CA PHE A 31 6.96 -7.62 -12.67
C PHE A 31 7.43 -6.74 -11.51
N LEU A 32 6.51 -6.24 -10.69
CA LEU A 32 6.84 -5.32 -9.61
C LEU A 32 7.47 -6.09 -8.44
N GLN A 33 8.78 -5.92 -8.25
CA GLN A 33 9.54 -6.65 -7.23
C GLN A 33 9.83 -5.82 -5.97
N LYS A 34 9.85 -4.49 -6.08
CA LYS A 34 10.18 -3.59 -4.98
C LYS A 34 9.30 -2.35 -5.03
N VAL A 35 8.83 -1.91 -3.86
CA VAL A 35 8.07 -0.67 -3.72
C VAL A 35 8.53 0.11 -2.49
N GLU A 36 8.66 1.41 -2.64
CA GLU A 36 8.80 2.37 -1.56
C GLU A 36 7.63 3.35 -1.59
N ILE A 37 6.92 3.48 -0.47
CA ILE A 37 5.84 4.45 -0.28
C ILE A 37 6.27 5.39 0.83
N ASN A 38 6.31 6.68 0.51
CA ASN A 38 6.82 7.71 1.39
C ASN A 38 5.72 8.66 1.84
N ASN A 39 5.91 9.22 3.04
CA ASN A 39 5.07 10.28 3.61
C ASN A 39 3.58 9.93 3.70
N LEU A 40 3.28 8.69 4.09
CA LEU A 40 1.90 8.28 4.39
C LEU A 40 1.33 9.08 5.55
N SER A 41 0.12 9.59 5.38
CA SER A 41 -0.62 10.32 6.41
C SER A 41 -1.23 9.40 7.47
N GLY A 42 -1.30 8.09 7.20
CA GLY A 42 -1.96 7.12 8.08
C GLY A 42 -3.46 7.05 7.88
N ALA A 43 -3.99 7.73 6.85
CA ALA A 43 -5.40 7.68 6.53
C ALA A 43 -5.82 6.26 6.08
N GLU A 44 -7.04 5.87 6.45
CA GLU A 44 -7.55 4.51 6.19
C GLU A 44 -7.46 4.11 4.71
N TYR A 45 -7.77 5.03 3.79
CA TYR A 45 -7.69 4.76 2.36
C TYR A 45 -6.26 4.46 1.88
N GLU A 46 -5.23 5.06 2.49
CA GLU A 46 -3.84 4.77 2.18
C GLU A 46 -3.43 3.38 2.70
N ILE A 47 -3.86 3.03 3.91
CA ILE A 47 -3.63 1.71 4.49
C ILE A 47 -4.31 0.63 3.63
N CYS A 48 -5.54 0.87 3.18
CA CYS A 48 -6.25 0.01 2.25
C CYS A 48 -5.52 -0.13 0.90
N PHE A 49 -4.92 0.95 0.40
CA PHE A 49 -4.09 0.90 -0.80
C PHE A 49 -2.85 0.01 -0.62
N VAL A 50 -2.13 0.12 0.51
CA VAL A 50 -0.97 -0.75 0.80
C VAL A 50 -1.38 -2.23 0.82
N LYS A 51 -2.52 -2.56 1.44
CA LYS A 51 -3.06 -3.93 1.47
C LYS A 51 -3.38 -4.44 0.07
N ARG A 52 -4.02 -3.62 -0.78
CA ARG A 52 -4.31 -3.99 -2.18
C ARG A 52 -3.05 -4.14 -3.02
N LEU A 53 -2.04 -3.31 -2.79
CA LEU A 53 -0.78 -3.43 -3.52
C LEU A 53 -0.10 -4.79 -3.28
N LEU A 54 -0.19 -5.30 -2.05
CA LEU A 54 0.30 -6.65 -1.71
C LEU A 54 -0.44 -7.76 -2.46
N THR A 55 -1.71 -7.56 -2.83
CA THR A 55 -2.50 -8.52 -3.62
C THR A 55 -2.27 -8.36 -5.12
N TRP A 56 -2.01 -7.14 -5.60
CA TRP A 56 -1.82 -6.83 -7.02
C TRP A 56 -0.44 -7.24 -7.56
N ALA A 57 0.57 -7.38 -6.70
CA ALA A 57 1.95 -7.65 -7.11
C ALA A 57 2.42 -9.06 -6.70
N PRO A 58 2.14 -10.10 -7.51
CA PRO A 58 2.41 -11.50 -7.14
C PRO A 58 3.91 -11.82 -6.99
N VAL A 59 4.79 -11.04 -7.62
CA VAL A 59 6.25 -11.23 -7.56
C VAL A 59 6.96 -10.23 -6.65
N LEU A 60 6.20 -9.46 -5.86
CA LEU A 60 6.76 -8.48 -4.94
C LEU A 60 7.66 -9.20 -3.93
N LYS A 61 8.84 -8.62 -3.68
CA LYS A 61 9.85 -9.16 -2.75
C LYS A 61 10.07 -8.25 -1.57
N MET A 62 9.97 -6.94 -1.79
CA MET A 62 10.20 -5.94 -0.76
C MET A 62 9.20 -4.80 -0.87
N ILE A 63 8.65 -4.40 0.27
CA ILE A 63 7.87 -3.18 0.38
C ILE A 63 8.34 -2.40 1.61
N THR A 64 8.57 -1.11 1.40
CA THR A 64 8.96 -0.18 2.44
C THR A 64 7.93 0.92 2.54
N VAL A 65 7.41 1.11 3.75
CA VAL A 65 6.32 2.03 4.08
C VAL A 65 6.87 3.05 5.06
N MET A 66 6.89 4.32 4.67
CA MET A 66 7.34 5.42 5.53
C MET A 66 6.18 6.37 5.81
N PHE A 67 5.83 6.51 7.10
CA PHE A 67 4.84 7.49 7.53
C PHE A 67 5.45 8.88 7.66
N GLY A 68 4.62 9.91 7.51
CA GLY A 68 5.06 11.30 7.60
C GLY A 68 5.60 11.66 8.99
N PRO A 69 6.48 12.68 9.09
CA PRO A 69 7.16 13.06 10.33
C PRO A 69 6.23 13.55 11.44
N SER A 70 5.04 14.03 11.08
CA SER A 70 4.03 14.54 12.02
C SER A 70 2.88 13.57 12.26
N VAL A 71 2.99 12.34 11.76
CA VAL A 71 1.93 11.33 11.83
C VAL A 71 2.18 10.41 13.02
N THR A 72 1.22 10.37 13.93
CA THR A 72 1.19 9.37 15.00
C THR A 72 0.38 8.17 14.52
N VAL A 73 1.06 7.08 14.17
CA VAL A 73 0.42 5.81 13.82
C VAL A 73 0.46 4.89 15.04
N SER A 74 -0.65 4.22 15.32
CA SER A 74 -0.71 3.27 16.42
C SER A 74 0.03 1.97 16.08
N GLU A 75 0.49 1.26 17.10
CA GLU A 75 1.17 -0.02 16.90
C GLU A 75 0.24 -1.06 16.26
N GLU A 76 -1.06 -0.99 16.54
CA GLU A 76 -2.08 -1.88 16.01
C GLU A 76 -2.14 -1.82 14.47
N VAL A 77 -2.06 -0.62 13.88
CA VAL A 77 -2.05 -0.45 12.42
C VAL A 77 -0.79 -1.08 11.81
N CYS A 78 0.35 -0.92 12.48
CA CYS A 78 1.61 -1.52 12.04
C CYS A 78 1.51 -3.06 12.09
N GLN A 79 0.99 -3.62 13.19
CA GLN A 79 0.78 -5.07 13.32
C GLN A 79 -0.25 -5.59 12.32
N GLU A 80 -1.30 -4.82 12.05
CA GLU A 80 -2.31 -5.17 11.04
C GLU A 80 -1.66 -5.34 9.67
N LEU A 81 -0.90 -4.35 9.20
CA LEU A 81 -0.19 -4.40 7.92
C LEU A 81 0.79 -5.58 7.84
N LEU A 82 1.58 -5.80 8.89
CA LEU A 82 2.53 -6.92 8.94
C LEU A 82 1.81 -8.27 8.91
N SER A 83 0.71 -8.42 9.66
CA SER A 83 -0.08 -9.64 9.68
C SER A 83 -0.75 -9.92 8.33
N PHE A 84 -1.21 -8.86 7.65
CA PHE A 84 -1.81 -8.94 6.32
C PHE A 84 -0.77 -9.37 5.29
N SER A 85 0.40 -8.72 5.28
CA SER A 85 1.54 -9.09 4.42
C SER A 85 1.93 -10.57 4.58
N ARG A 86 2.05 -11.04 5.83
CA ARG A 86 2.36 -12.45 6.13
C ARG A 86 1.31 -13.43 5.56
N ARG A 87 0.04 -13.04 5.60
CA ARG A 87 -1.09 -13.91 5.21
C ARG A 87 -1.28 -13.95 3.70
N CYS A 88 -1.22 -12.80 3.05
CA CYS A 88 -1.55 -12.66 1.63
C CYS A 88 -0.36 -12.90 0.70
N SER A 89 0.87 -12.63 1.16
CA SER A 89 2.05 -12.69 0.31
C SER A 89 3.25 -13.31 1.03
N PRO A 90 3.23 -14.64 1.27
CA PRO A 90 4.29 -15.34 1.97
C PRO A 90 5.63 -15.22 1.22
N GLY A 91 6.60 -14.55 1.84
CA GLY A 91 7.94 -14.33 1.24
C GLY A 91 8.26 -12.86 0.91
N ILE A 92 7.30 -11.95 1.07
CA ILE A 92 7.57 -10.50 1.04
C ILE A 92 8.29 -10.09 2.31
N CYS A 93 9.33 -9.27 2.16
CA CYS A 93 9.92 -8.47 3.23
C CYS A 93 9.18 -7.14 3.32
N MET A 94 8.45 -6.92 4.42
CA MET A 94 7.81 -5.64 4.70
C MET A 94 8.57 -4.89 5.79
N GLU A 95 8.90 -3.63 5.50
CA GLU A 95 9.51 -2.69 6.43
C GLU A 95 8.59 -1.48 6.63
N ILE A 96 8.28 -1.15 7.88
CA ILE A 96 7.49 0.01 8.24
C ILE A 96 8.34 0.94 9.09
N TYR A 97 8.36 2.22 8.72
CA TYR A 97 9.11 3.25 9.40
C TYR A 97 8.20 4.33 9.95
N LEU A 98 8.31 4.55 11.26
CA LEU A 98 7.64 5.63 11.97
C LEU A 98 8.65 6.69 12.39
N HIS A 99 8.31 7.95 12.18
CA HIS A 99 9.06 9.07 12.72
C HIS A 99 8.58 9.33 14.16
N GLY A 100 9.34 8.83 15.15
CA GLY A 100 9.12 9.17 16.55
C GLY A 100 9.75 10.52 16.89
N ASN A 101 9.37 11.06 18.06
CA ASN A 101 9.77 12.39 18.54
C ASN A 101 11.31 12.60 18.60
N ARG A 102 12.13 11.52 18.54
CA ARG A 102 13.61 11.55 18.47
C ARG A 102 14.27 10.37 17.71
N ALA A 103 13.53 9.44 17.11
CA ALA A 103 14.11 8.25 16.46
C ALA A 103 13.19 7.65 15.39
N LYS A 104 13.78 7.00 14.38
CA LYS A 104 13.09 6.22 13.36
C LYS A 104 12.88 4.79 13.89
N VAL A 105 11.63 4.39 14.11
CA VAL A 105 11.29 3.03 14.57
C VAL A 105 11.02 2.16 13.35
N MET A 106 11.70 1.01 13.25
CA MET A 106 11.53 0.04 12.16
C MET A 106 10.77 -1.19 12.68
N TYR A 107 9.66 -1.52 12.03
CA TYR A 107 9.02 -2.82 12.14
C TYR A 107 9.33 -3.64 10.90
N ARG A 108 9.79 -4.88 11.07
CA ARG A 108 10.16 -5.76 9.97
C ARG A 108 9.50 -7.12 10.08
N ALA A 109 8.88 -7.58 9.01
CA ALA A 109 8.52 -8.98 8.82
C ALA A 109 9.43 -9.58 7.74
N VAL A 110 10.33 -10.49 8.14
CA VAL A 110 11.11 -11.31 7.21
C VAL A 110 10.48 -12.70 7.20
N ASN A 111 9.84 -13.05 6.09
CA ASN A 111 9.22 -14.37 5.94
C ASN A 111 10.22 -15.31 5.26
N LEU A 112 10.88 -16.16 6.06
CA LEU A 112 11.61 -17.30 5.53
C LEU A 112 10.59 -18.24 4.86
N LYS A 113 10.88 -18.69 3.64
CA LYS A 113 10.11 -19.79 3.04
C LYS A 113 10.07 -20.93 4.05
N ARG A 114 8.88 -21.44 4.38
CA ARG A 114 8.77 -22.73 5.08
C ARG A 114 9.64 -23.72 4.30
N PRO A 115 10.54 -24.49 4.95
CA PRO A 115 11.20 -25.59 4.28
C PRO A 115 10.12 -26.42 3.59
N ARG A 116 10.36 -26.82 2.34
CA ARG A 116 9.54 -27.88 1.76
C ARG A 116 9.83 -29.11 2.60
N ASP A 117 8.83 -29.57 3.33
CA ASP A 117 8.87 -30.90 3.91
C ASP A 117 8.79 -31.86 2.70
N ASP A 118 9.95 -32.32 2.25
CA ASP A 118 10.11 -33.38 1.24
C ASP A 118 9.76 -34.75 1.85
#